data_AF-A0A503XMD0-F1
#
_entry.id   AF-A0A503XMD0-F1
#
_cell.length_a   1.000
_cell.length_b   1.000
_cell.length_c   1.000
_cell.angle_alpha   90.00
_cell.angle_beta   90.00
_cell.angle_gamma   90.00
#
_symmetry.space_group_name_H-M   'P 1'
#
loop_
_entity.id
_entity.type
_entity.pdbx_description
1 polymer ?
#
loop_
_entity_poly.entity_id
_entity_poly.type
_entity_poly.pdbx_seq_one_letter_code
_entity_poly.pdbx_strand_id
1 'polypeptide(L)'
;MSSNRVSSGTSRAKRPPVEHQFKPGQSGNPAGRPPGIPNLSVRIRNILEGVTPLPAAIKETIVNAVGEDRSALDALIIVGLLQGLQGEKEWAKLLLEQGYGKAVTPLWHSGVEGEPIRTDTRMEVILVRPKGSSND
;
A
#
# COMPACT_ATOMS: atom_id res chain seq x y z
N MET A 1 24.32 -0.98 51.11
CA MET A 1 23.48 0.12 50.58
C MET A 1 23.06 -0.27 49.16
N SER A 2 21.90 -0.91 49.01
CA SER A 2 21.41 -1.39 47.70
C SER A 2 20.27 -0.46 47.25
N SER A 3 20.48 0.27 46.16
CA SER A 3 19.50 1.22 45.63
C SER A 3 18.64 0.52 44.58
N ASN A 4 17.38 0.24 44.93
CA ASN A 4 16.36 -0.23 44.01
C ASN A 4 15.95 0.92 43.08
N ARG A 5 16.37 0.87 41.80
CA ARG A 5 15.71 1.65 40.73
C ARG A 5 14.52 0.85 40.21
N VAL A 6 13.33 1.25 40.63
CA VAL A 6 12.08 0.82 39.99
C VAL A 6 11.98 1.54 38.64
N SER A 7 12.21 0.80 37.55
CA SER A 7 11.91 1.27 36.20
C SER A 7 10.41 1.18 35.95
N SER A 8 9.67 2.27 36.18
CA SER A 8 8.27 2.37 35.77
C SER A 8 8.18 2.54 34.25
N GLY A 9 8.16 1.40 33.55
CA GLY A 9 7.70 1.33 32.18
C GLY A 9 6.22 1.69 32.11
N THR A 10 5.89 2.75 31.37
CA THR A 10 4.61 2.96 30.69
C THR A 10 4.71 4.23 29.84
N SER A 11 5.33 4.14 28.67
CA SER A 11 5.12 5.14 27.62
C SER A 11 3.72 4.94 27.01
N ARG A 12 2.67 5.22 27.80
CA ARG A 12 1.35 5.44 27.22
C ARG A 12 1.49 6.63 26.28
N ALA A 13 1.37 6.38 24.98
CA ALA A 13 1.31 7.43 23.96
C ALA A 13 0.25 8.44 24.42
N LYS A 14 0.69 9.61 24.91
CA LYS A 14 -0.21 10.67 25.34
C LYS A 14 -0.96 11.11 24.10
N ARG A 15 -2.28 10.87 24.06
CA ARG A 15 -3.13 11.46 23.02
C ARG A 15 -2.88 12.97 23.04
N PRO A 16 -2.76 13.62 21.87
CA PRO A 16 -2.58 15.07 21.83
C PRO A 16 -3.73 15.75 22.60
N PRO A 17 -3.50 16.92 23.20
CA PRO A 17 -4.55 17.70 23.85
C PRO A 17 -5.79 17.80 22.96
N VAL A 18 -6.99 17.72 23.56
CA VAL A 18 -8.27 17.68 22.83
C VAL A 18 -8.41 18.88 21.87
N GLU A 19 -7.86 20.03 22.25
CA GLU A 19 -7.83 21.27 21.45
C GLU A 19 -7.05 21.13 20.13
N HIS A 20 -6.10 20.19 20.06
CA HIS A 20 -5.29 19.91 18.87
C HIS A 20 -5.74 18.66 18.12
N GLN A 21 -6.75 17.95 18.63
CA GLN A 21 -7.33 16.81 17.92
C GLN A 21 -8.21 17.30 16.77
N PHE A 22 -8.05 16.67 15.60
CA PHE A 22 -8.99 16.88 14.51
C PHE A 22 -10.38 16.41 14.93
N LYS A 23 -11.43 17.15 14.56
CA LYS A 23 -12.80 16.73 14.82
C LYS A 23 -13.09 15.44 14.05
N PRO A 24 -13.90 14.51 14.59
CA PRO A 24 -14.33 13.32 13.84
C PRO A 24 -14.95 13.73 12.49
N GLY A 25 -14.42 13.18 11.39
CA GLY A 25 -14.86 13.51 10.03
C GLY A 25 -14.20 14.75 9.41
N GLN A 26 -13.38 15.51 10.14
CA GLN A 26 -12.63 16.65 9.62
C GLN A 26 -11.21 16.23 9.27
N SER A 27 -10.87 16.28 7.98
CA SER A 27 -9.48 16.09 7.52
C SER A 27 -8.59 17.19 8.09
N GLY A 28 -7.38 16.84 8.53
CA GLY A 28 -6.37 17.82 8.95
C GLY A 28 -5.83 18.70 7.82
N ASN A 29 -6.19 18.38 6.58
CA ASN A 29 -5.95 19.22 5.42
C ASN A 29 -7.30 19.65 4.80
N PRO A 30 -7.86 20.81 5.20
CA PRO A 30 -9.17 21.28 4.74
C PRO A 30 -9.18 21.67 3.25
N ALA A 31 -8.03 22.06 2.69
CA ALA A 31 -7.88 22.31 1.25
C ALA A 31 -7.81 21.00 0.44
N GLY A 32 -7.71 19.86 1.12
CA GLY A 32 -7.49 18.57 0.50
C GLY A 32 -6.22 18.55 -0.34
N ARG A 33 -6.16 17.59 -1.25
CA ARG A 33 -5.10 17.55 -2.25
C ARG A 33 -5.35 18.62 -3.31
N PRO A 34 -4.34 19.39 -3.75
CA PRO A 34 -4.50 20.33 -4.84
C PRO A 34 -5.07 19.64 -6.10
N PRO A 35 -6.09 20.25 -6.76
CA PRO A 35 -6.68 19.69 -7.96
C PRO A 35 -5.66 19.68 -9.12
N GLY A 36 -5.79 18.72 -10.04
CA GLY A 36 -4.98 18.63 -11.25
C GLY A 36 -3.61 17.96 -11.09
N ILE A 37 -3.15 17.65 -9.87
CA ILE A 37 -1.91 16.90 -9.66
C ILE A 37 -2.21 15.40 -9.78
N PRO A 38 -1.67 14.68 -10.79
CA PRO A 38 -1.90 13.25 -10.93
C PRO A 38 -1.29 12.47 -9.76
N ASN A 39 -1.89 11.33 -9.42
CA ASN A 39 -1.30 10.36 -8.47
C ASN A 39 0.14 10.02 -8.85
N LEU A 40 0.99 9.77 -7.86
CA LEU A 40 2.36 9.32 -8.09
C LEU A 40 2.37 8.06 -8.99
N SER A 41 1.46 7.13 -8.74
CA SER A 41 1.28 5.92 -9.55
C SER A 41 0.96 6.23 -11.01
N VAL A 42 0.08 7.20 -11.27
CA VAL A 42 -0.26 7.66 -12.63
C VAL A 42 0.95 8.33 -13.28
N ARG A 43 1.69 9.15 -12.53
CA ARG A 43 2.88 9.83 -13.04
C ARG A 43 3.99 8.84 -13.41
N ILE A 44 4.23 7.83 -12.59
CA ILE A 44 5.19 6.75 -12.87
C ILE A 44 4.74 5.96 -14.10
N ARG A 45 3.47 5.55 -14.16
CA ARG A 45 2.92 4.84 -15.32
C ARG A 45 3.10 5.63 -16.62
N ASN A 46 2.74 6.91 -16.63
CA ASN A 46 2.86 7.76 -17.81
C ASN A 46 4.32 7.89 -18.30
N ILE A 47 5.29 7.87 -17.38
CA ILE A 47 6.71 7.88 -17.73
C ILE A 47 7.11 6.53 -18.37
N LEU A 48 6.65 5.42 -17.80
CA LEU A 48 6.98 4.07 -18.28
C LEU A 48 6.33 3.73 -19.62
N GLU A 49 5.11 4.22 -19.85
CA GLU A 49 4.35 4.08 -21.11
C GLU A 49 4.77 5.10 -22.18
N GLY A 50 5.74 5.97 -21.88
CA GLY A 50 6.26 6.97 -22.82
C GLY A 50 5.33 8.17 -23.07
N VAL A 51 4.23 8.29 -22.34
CA VAL A 51 3.30 9.45 -22.40
C VAL A 51 3.98 10.73 -21.92
N THR A 52 4.81 10.64 -20.88
CA THR A 52 5.66 11.74 -20.40
C THR A 52 7.11 11.44 -20.77
N PRO A 53 7.78 12.30 -21.56
CA PRO A 53 9.15 12.06 -21.96
C PRO A 53 10.09 12.12 -20.76
N LEU A 54 11.05 11.20 -20.72
CA LEU A 54 12.15 11.26 -19.77
C LEU A 54 13.11 12.42 -20.11
N PRO A 55 13.76 13.03 -19.10
CA PRO A 55 14.87 13.95 -19.33
C PRO A 55 15.93 13.30 -20.22
N ALA A 56 16.50 14.07 -21.15
CA ALA A 56 17.46 13.56 -22.15
C ALA A 56 18.64 12.80 -21.53
N ALA A 57 19.22 13.32 -20.43
CA ALA A 57 20.32 12.66 -19.72
C ALA A 57 19.95 11.25 -19.20
N ILE A 58 18.71 11.08 -18.73
CA ILE A 58 18.22 9.78 -18.24
C ILE A 58 17.96 8.86 -19.43
N LYS A 59 17.37 9.38 -20.51
CA LYS A 59 17.12 8.63 -21.74
C LYS A 59 18.43 8.10 -22.35
N GLU A 60 19.46 8.93 -22.45
CA GLU A 60 20.79 8.54 -22.94
C GLU A 60 21.42 7.46 -22.05
N THR A 61 21.33 7.61 -20.73
CA THR A 61 21.83 6.60 -19.79
C THR A 61 21.14 5.25 -19.99
N ILE A 62 19.81 5.27 -20.19
CA ILE A 62 19.03 4.07 -20.49
C ILE A 62 19.45 3.45 -21.82
N VAL A 63 19.52 4.24 -22.90
CA VAL A 63 19.92 3.75 -24.23
C VAL A 63 21.33 3.13 -24.19
N ASN A 64 22.27 3.76 -23.49
CA ASN A 64 23.62 3.23 -23.32
C ASN A 64 23.66 1.94 -22.50
N ALA A 65 22.78 1.78 -21.51
CA ALA A 65 22.75 0.61 -20.64
C ALA A 65 22.02 -0.59 -21.25
N VAL A 66 20.94 -0.36 -22.02
CA VAL A 66 20.03 -1.44 -22.44
C VAL A 66 19.71 -1.46 -23.95
N GLY A 67 20.20 -0.49 -24.72
CA GLY A 67 19.97 -0.38 -26.17
C GLY A 67 18.77 0.49 -26.54
N GLU A 68 18.73 0.92 -27.81
CA GLU A 68 17.80 1.93 -28.33
C GLU A 68 16.33 1.44 -28.41
N ASP A 69 16.13 0.12 -28.53
CA ASP A 69 14.82 -0.51 -28.72
C ASP A 69 14.08 -0.89 -27.42
N ARG A 70 14.64 -0.57 -26.25
CA ARG A 70 14.07 -0.99 -24.95
C ARG A 70 13.13 0.06 -24.37
N SER A 71 12.02 -0.39 -23.81
CA SER A 71 11.09 0.49 -23.09
C SER A 71 11.71 0.99 -21.77
N ALA A 72 11.21 2.13 -21.25
CA ALA A 72 11.65 2.64 -19.96
C ALA A 72 11.40 1.63 -18.81
N LEU A 73 10.38 0.78 -18.94
CA LEU A 73 10.10 -0.31 -18.01
C LEU A 73 11.18 -1.39 -18.06
N ASP A 74 11.58 -1.81 -19.27
CA ASP A 74 12.66 -2.80 -19.44
C ASP A 74 13.97 -2.28 -18.85
N ALA A 75 14.27 -0.99 -19.06
CA ALA A 75 15.42 -0.34 -18.48
C ALA A 75 15.39 -0.35 -16.95
N LEU A 76 14.24 -0.06 -16.34
CA LEU A 76 14.07 -0.09 -14.88
C LEU A 76 14.26 -1.51 -14.32
N ILE A 77 13.70 -2.52 -15.00
CA ILE A 77 13.85 -3.92 -14.59
C ILE A 77 15.32 -4.34 -14.69
N ILE A 78 16.03 -3.96 -15.75
CA ILE A 78 17.44 -4.29 -15.94
C ILE A 78 18.31 -3.60 -14.91
N VAL A 79 18.09 -2.31 -14.62
CA VAL A 79 18.80 -1.59 -13.55
C VAL A 79 18.53 -2.24 -12.19
N GLY A 80 17.27 -2.58 -11.91
CA GLY A 80 16.90 -3.29 -10.68
C GLY A 80 17.61 -4.64 -10.55
N LEU A 81 17.72 -5.40 -11.64
CA LEU A 81 18.44 -6.68 -11.68
C LEU A 81 19.93 -6.47 -11.40
N LEU A 82 20.56 -5.47 -12.03
CA LEU A 82 21.98 -5.14 -11.80
C LEU A 82 22.24 -4.73 -10.35
N GLN A 83 21.41 -3.87 -9.77
CA GLN A 83 21.55 -3.47 -8.36
C GLN A 83 21.32 -4.67 -7.42
N GLY A 84 20.34 -5.51 -7.71
CA GLY A 84 20.13 -6.77 -6.98
C GLY A 84 21.34 -7.70 -7.01
N LEU A 85 21.98 -7.87 -8.18
CA LEU A 85 23.22 -8.65 -8.34
C LEU A 85 24.42 -8.05 -7.60
N GLN A 86 24.47 -6.72 -7.47
CA GLN A 86 25.48 -6.00 -6.68
C GLN A 86 25.24 -6.11 -5.16
N GLY A 87 24.16 -6.76 -4.72
CA GLY A 87 23.87 -7.02 -3.32
C GLY A 87 22.83 -6.10 -2.69
N GLU A 88 22.19 -5.22 -3.47
CA GLU A 88 21.08 -4.39 -2.98
C GLU A 88 19.82 -5.25 -2.78
N LYS A 89 19.65 -5.75 -1.56
CA LYS A 89 18.62 -6.73 -1.18
C LYS A 89 17.19 -6.25 -1.43
N GLU A 90 16.94 -4.94 -1.34
CA GLU A 90 15.62 -4.36 -1.59
C GLU A 90 15.19 -4.52 -3.05
N TRP A 91 16.11 -4.38 -4.01
CA TRP A 91 15.81 -4.62 -5.43
C TRP A 91 15.58 -6.09 -5.71
N ALA A 92 16.42 -6.97 -5.17
CA ALA A 92 16.23 -8.41 -5.32
C ALA A 92 14.87 -8.86 -4.75
N LYS A 93 14.50 -8.36 -3.57
CA LYS A 93 13.21 -8.62 -2.94
C LYS A 93 12.04 -8.05 -3.77
N LEU A 94 12.13 -6.79 -4.20
CA LEU A 94 11.10 -6.16 -5.03
C LEU A 94 10.84 -6.96 -6.30
N LEU A 95 11.91 -7.35 -7.01
CA LEU A 95 11.81 -8.12 -8.25
C LEU A 95 11.25 -9.53 -8.01
N LEU A 96 11.67 -10.21 -6.94
CA LEU A 96 11.11 -11.51 -6.57
C LEU A 96 9.63 -11.42 -6.23
N GLU A 97 9.23 -10.43 -5.42
CA GLU A 97 7.83 -10.24 -5.03
C GLU A 97 6.92 -9.89 -6.21
N GLN A 98 7.40 -9.10 -7.17
CA GLN A 98 6.63 -8.76 -8.36
C GLN A 98 6.61 -9.88 -9.41
N GLY A 99 7.70 -10.62 -9.58
CA GLY A 99 7.82 -11.68 -10.58
C GLY A 99 7.20 -13.01 -10.15
N TYR A 100 7.35 -13.39 -8.87
CA TYR A 100 6.94 -14.69 -8.33
C TYR A 100 5.90 -14.58 -7.22
N GLY A 101 5.49 -13.36 -6.85
CA GLY A 101 4.61 -13.11 -5.73
C GLY A 101 5.36 -13.08 -4.39
N LYS A 102 4.63 -12.68 -3.33
CA LYS A 102 5.17 -12.74 -1.97
C LYS A 102 5.28 -14.18 -1.52
N ALA A 103 6.35 -14.50 -0.79
CA ALA A 103 6.46 -15.78 -0.10
C ALA A 103 5.19 -16.00 0.73
N VAL A 104 4.46 -17.07 0.42
CA VAL A 104 3.21 -17.41 1.11
C VAL A 104 3.57 -17.71 2.56
N THR A 105 3.27 -16.77 3.44
CA THR A 105 3.40 -17.01 4.88
C THR A 105 2.16 -17.78 5.32
N PRO A 106 2.29 -18.97 5.94
CA PRO A 106 1.14 -19.68 6.48
C PRO A 106 0.47 -18.79 7.54
N LEU A 107 -0.75 -18.36 7.26
CA LEU A 107 -1.52 -17.52 8.17
C LEU A 107 -2.46 -18.42 8.99
N TRP A 108 -2.16 -18.53 10.28
CA TRP A 108 -3.00 -19.23 11.24
C TRP A 108 -4.09 -18.29 11.73
N HIS A 109 -5.35 -18.62 11.45
CA HIS A 109 -6.49 -17.91 11.99
C HIS A 109 -7.09 -18.73 13.13
N SER A 110 -7.23 -18.11 14.29
CA SER A 110 -8.04 -18.61 15.40
C SER A 110 -9.03 -17.53 15.83
N GLY A 111 -10.11 -17.95 16.48
CA GLY A 111 -11.01 -17.05 17.18
C GLY A 111 -10.33 -16.42 18.40
N VAL A 112 -11.08 -15.55 19.08
CA VAL A 112 -10.63 -14.91 20.32
C VAL A 112 -10.16 -15.98 21.30
N GLU A 113 -8.96 -15.83 21.86
CA GLU A 113 -8.35 -16.77 22.82
C GLU A 113 -8.11 -18.21 22.28
N GLY A 114 -8.03 -18.38 20.96
CA GLY A 114 -7.78 -19.71 20.37
C GLY A 114 -9.05 -20.53 20.16
N GLU A 115 -10.22 -19.96 20.46
CA GLU A 115 -11.52 -20.57 20.18
C GLU A 115 -11.77 -20.72 18.66
N PRO A 116 -12.73 -21.57 18.24
CA PRO A 116 -13.20 -21.57 16.87
C PRO A 116 -13.68 -20.19 16.42
N ILE A 117 -13.42 -19.84 15.15
CA ILE A 117 -13.90 -18.58 14.56
C ILE A 117 -15.44 -18.59 14.59
N ARG A 118 -16.03 -17.60 15.27
CA ARG A 118 -17.48 -17.41 15.34
C ARG A 118 -17.89 -16.36 14.32
N THR A 119 -18.88 -16.68 13.48
CA THR A 119 -19.44 -15.75 12.50
C THR A 119 -20.92 -15.50 12.81
N ASP A 120 -21.24 -14.31 13.31
CA ASP A 120 -22.63 -13.87 13.46
C ASP A 120 -23.15 -13.34 12.13
N THR A 121 -23.75 -14.22 11.32
CA THR A 121 -24.38 -13.80 10.06
C THR A 121 -25.84 -13.48 10.31
N ARG A 122 -26.26 -12.22 10.11
CA ARG A 122 -27.68 -11.86 10.04
C ARG A 122 -28.15 -11.95 8.58
N MET A 123 -29.06 -12.87 8.31
CA MET A 123 -29.82 -12.86 7.05
C MET A 123 -31.07 -12.00 7.23
N GLU A 124 -31.17 -10.93 6.45
CA GLU A 124 -32.42 -10.21 6.26
C GLU A 124 -33.17 -10.82 5.08
N VAL A 125 -34.28 -11.49 5.34
CA VAL A 125 -35.19 -11.98 4.30
C VAL A 125 -36.17 -10.86 3.99
N ILE A 126 -35.95 -10.17 2.86
CA ILE A 126 -36.91 -9.21 2.33
C ILE A 126 -37.94 -9.99 1.51
N LEU A 127 -39.15 -10.16 2.06
CA LEU A 127 -40.29 -10.69 1.31
C LEU A 127 -40.77 -9.63 0.31
N VAL A 128 -40.37 -9.78 -0.95
CA VAL A 128 -40.87 -8.94 -2.04
C VAL A 128 -42.21 -9.49 -2.50
N ARG A 129 -43.30 -8.74 -2.27
CA ARG A 129 -44.61 -9.07 -2.83
C ARG A 129 -44.53 -8.94 -4.37
N PRO A 130 -44.91 -9.97 -5.14
CA PRO A 130 -44.96 -9.85 -6.60
C PRO A 130 -45.97 -8.77 -6.99
N LYS A 131 -45.58 -7.93 -7.95
CA LYS A 131 -46.40 -6.84 -8.47
C LYS A 131 -47.62 -7.44 -9.18
N GLY A 132 -48.77 -7.46 -8.50
CA GLY A 132 -50.04 -7.91 -9.09
C GLY A 132 -51.02 -8.68 -8.20
N SER A 133 -50.71 -8.99 -6.94
CA SER A 133 -51.68 -9.69 -6.07
C SER A 133 -52.78 -8.73 -5.57
N SER A 134 -54.00 -8.87 -6.10
CA SER A 134 -55.22 -8.24 -5.57
C SER A 134 -55.62 -8.87 -4.23
N ASN A 135 -56.21 -8.06 -3.34
CA ASN A 135 -56.86 -8.57 -2.12
C ASN A 135 -58.28 -9.01 -2.51
N ASP A 136 -58.49 -10.33 -2.58
CA ASP A 136 -59.82 -10.92 -2.45
C ASP A 136 -60.03 -11.38 -0.99
#